data_AF-A0A8J4D656-F1
#
_entry.id   AF-A0A8J4D656-F1
#
_cell.length_a   1.000
_cell.length_b   1.000
_cell.length_c   1.000
_cell.angle_alpha   90.00
_cell.angle_beta   90.00
_cell.angle_gamma   90.00
#
_symmetry.space_group_name_H-M   'P 1'
#
loop_
_entity.id
_entity.type
_entity.pdbx_description
1 polymer ?
#
loop_
_entity_poly.entity_id
_entity_poly.type
_entity_poly.pdbx_seq_one_letter_code
_entity_poly.pdbx_strand_id
1 'polypeptide(L)'
;MLKVASERQALQLLLSGCLNEIEVFGKLQPLLESVMAQEAAEQAMEETIEREKNTTAAVRQLRNDLREEKLDHEEKMKEKKKGLVALKEQLKTLKMDTAVSTRYLSKELTAANEHERRLQRTQLQDLLKELGLVQQQIDIEKAVHATQAEFLRQIAAKMQEDSVSWASRHDEDLAAREKELEMLKQQHARDLLELKKAEEKFKMEQALKRERELKATEERERAEFEDMREARRVQAAIIIQAWWRGYRVRKALAGSGKKTKKVSKKKK
;
A
#
# COMPACT_ATOMS: atom_id res chain seq x y z
N MET A 1 83.00 36.26 114.26
CA MET A 1 84.07 36.10 115.26
C MET A 1 85.12 35.08 114.83
N LEU A 2 84.76 33.85 114.46
CA LEU A 2 85.72 32.82 113.99
C LEU A 2 86.50 33.20 112.72
N LYS A 3 85.82 33.79 111.73
CA LYS A 3 86.43 34.21 110.46
C LYS A 3 87.52 35.29 110.62
N VAL A 4 87.26 36.28 111.46
CA VAL A 4 88.21 37.36 111.77
C VAL A 4 89.42 36.83 112.54
N ALA A 5 89.23 35.84 113.42
CA ALA A 5 90.32 35.21 114.14
C ALA A 5 91.20 34.35 113.21
N SER A 6 90.61 33.58 112.29
CA SER A 6 91.36 32.78 111.31
C SER A 6 92.12 33.64 110.30
N GLU A 7 91.50 34.74 109.82
CA GLU A 7 92.16 35.69 108.92
C GLU A 7 93.33 36.38 109.60
N ARG A 8 93.18 36.77 110.88
CA ARG A 8 94.27 37.36 111.67
C ARG A 8 95.43 36.38 111.89
N GLN A 9 95.14 35.11 112.15
CA GLN A 9 96.17 34.08 112.32
C GLN A 9 96.89 33.76 111.00
N ALA A 10 96.15 33.70 109.89
CA ALA A 10 96.72 33.52 108.55
C ALA A 10 97.63 34.71 108.16
N LEU A 11 97.22 35.95 108.45
CA LEU A 11 98.04 37.14 108.23
C LEU A 11 99.30 37.15 109.10
N GLN A 12 99.21 36.72 110.36
CA GLN A 12 100.39 36.59 111.23
C GLN A 12 101.39 35.56 110.69
N LEU A 13 100.91 34.41 110.18
CA LEU A 13 101.74 33.38 109.57
C LEU A 13 102.36 33.85 108.24
N LEU A 14 101.62 34.61 107.45
CA LEU A 14 102.12 35.20 106.20
C LEU A 14 103.22 36.24 106.49
N LEU A 15 102.99 37.14 107.44
CA LEU A 15 103.94 38.18 107.83
C LEU A 15 105.21 37.59 108.45
N SER A 16 105.09 36.55 109.29
CA SER A 16 106.26 35.86 109.85
C SER A 16 107.04 35.10 108.78
N GLY A 17 106.36 34.46 107.83
CA GLY A 17 106.98 33.83 106.66
C GLY A 17 107.72 34.83 105.77
N CYS A 18 107.12 35.99 105.50
CA CYS A 18 107.75 37.06 104.70
C CYS A 18 108.97 37.68 105.41
N LEU A 19 108.88 37.96 106.71
CA LEU A 19 110.01 38.51 107.48
C LEU A 19 111.21 37.57 107.44
N ASN A 20 110.97 36.27 107.64
CA ASN A 20 112.02 35.26 107.64
C ASN A 20 112.68 35.10 106.25
N GLU A 21 111.91 35.17 105.17
CA GLU A 21 112.49 35.10 103.82
C GLU A 21 113.22 36.37 103.38
N ILE A 22 112.79 37.54 103.84
CA ILE A 22 113.51 38.80 103.60
C ILE A 22 114.85 38.79 104.32
N GLU A 23 114.89 38.34 105.58
CA GLU A 23 116.12 38.26 106.38
C GLU A 23 117.13 37.23 105.83
N VAL A 24 116.66 36.11 105.28
CA VAL A 24 117.55 34.99 104.86
C VAL A 24 117.86 35.00 103.37
N PHE A 25 116.90 35.31 102.50
CA PHE A 25 117.03 35.14 101.05
C PHE A 25 116.80 36.42 100.24
N GLY A 26 116.38 37.52 100.88
CA GLY A 26 116.12 38.82 100.24
C GLY A 26 114.97 38.80 99.22
N LYS A 27 114.03 37.85 99.34
CA LYS A 27 112.90 37.67 98.41
C LYS A 27 111.55 37.67 99.16
N LEU A 28 110.47 37.88 98.42
CA LEU A 28 109.09 38.07 98.92
C LEU A 28 108.12 37.00 98.38
N GLN A 29 108.55 35.73 98.36
CA GLN A 29 107.86 34.69 97.59
C GLN A 29 106.52 34.19 98.21
N PRO A 30 106.38 34.01 99.54
CA PRO A 30 105.14 33.64 100.21
C PRO A 30 104.03 34.67 100.02
N LEU A 31 104.39 35.96 100.00
CA LEU A 31 103.44 37.03 99.70
C LEU A 31 102.95 36.91 98.26
N LEU A 32 103.87 36.74 97.31
CA LEU A 32 103.54 36.60 95.89
C LEU A 32 102.65 35.38 95.63
N GLU A 33 102.96 34.22 96.19
CA GLU A 33 102.16 33.01 96.06
C GLU A 33 100.78 33.15 96.71
N SER A 34 100.68 33.81 97.87
CA SER A 34 99.39 34.09 98.51
C SER A 34 98.52 35.06 97.72
N VAL A 35 99.13 36.09 97.11
CA VAL A 35 98.44 37.05 96.23
C VAL A 35 97.99 36.36 94.96
N MET A 36 98.84 35.55 94.32
CA MET A 36 98.48 34.77 93.14
C MET A 36 97.37 33.75 93.42
N ALA A 37 97.42 33.08 94.58
CA ALA A 37 96.37 32.15 94.99
C ALA A 37 95.04 32.87 95.27
N GLN A 38 95.10 34.07 95.84
CA GLN A 38 93.92 34.90 96.08
C GLN A 38 93.35 35.47 94.78
N GLU A 39 94.18 35.95 93.86
CA GLU A 39 93.77 36.38 92.51
C GLU A 39 93.16 35.23 91.71
N ALA A 40 93.72 34.02 91.76
CA ALA A 40 93.16 32.84 91.11
C ALA A 40 91.81 32.41 91.74
N ALA A 41 91.68 32.52 93.07
CA ALA A 41 90.43 32.25 93.76
C ALA A 41 89.35 33.29 93.44
N GLU A 42 89.72 34.57 93.32
CA GLU A 42 88.82 35.65 92.90
C GLU A 42 88.37 35.47 91.44
N GLN A 43 89.27 35.12 90.52
CA GLN A 43 88.92 34.80 89.13
C GLN A 43 87.99 33.59 89.03
N ALA A 44 88.28 32.50 89.76
CA ALA A 44 87.40 31.33 89.79
C ALA A 44 86.02 31.64 90.38
N MET A 45 85.96 32.55 91.38
CA MET A 45 84.71 33.02 91.95
C MET A 45 83.92 33.88 90.96
N GLU A 46 84.57 34.81 90.24
CA GLU A 46 83.94 35.60 89.17
C GLU A 46 83.42 34.72 88.03
N GLU A 47 84.21 33.77 87.53
CA GLU A 47 83.75 32.82 86.50
C GLU A 47 82.55 32.00 86.98
N THR A 48 82.54 31.60 88.25
CA THR A 48 81.42 30.85 88.83
C THR A 48 80.17 31.74 88.91
N ILE A 49 80.31 33.00 89.31
CA ILE A 49 79.22 33.98 89.35
C ILE A 49 78.69 34.26 87.94
N GLU A 50 79.56 34.39 86.94
CA GLU A 50 79.13 34.60 85.55
C GLU A 50 78.42 33.37 84.98
N ARG A 51 78.93 32.16 85.23
CA ARG A 51 78.24 30.91 84.86
C ARG A 51 76.89 30.80 85.55
N GLU A 52 76.79 31.12 86.84
CA GLU A 52 75.52 31.11 87.57
C GLU A 52 74.53 32.15 87.00
N LYS A 53 74.99 33.37 86.70
CA LYS A 53 74.16 34.40 86.05
C LYS A 53 73.65 33.95 84.68
N ASN A 54 74.53 33.38 83.84
CA ASN A 54 74.20 32.92 82.50
C ASN A 54 73.23 31.74 82.52
N THR A 55 73.46 30.75 83.40
CA THR A 55 72.54 29.62 83.59
C THR A 55 71.20 30.07 84.14
N THR A 56 71.18 31.01 85.08
CA THR A 56 69.93 31.59 85.62
C THR A 56 69.15 32.35 84.56
N ALA A 57 69.84 33.12 83.71
CA ALA A 57 69.21 33.80 82.57
C ALA A 57 68.63 32.78 81.56
N ALA A 58 69.39 31.74 81.20
CA ALA A 58 68.92 30.68 80.31
C ALA A 58 67.71 29.92 80.88
N VAL A 59 67.72 29.58 82.17
CA VAL A 59 66.58 28.95 82.85
C VAL A 59 65.35 29.86 82.85
N ARG A 60 65.52 31.17 83.05
CA ARG A 60 64.42 32.13 82.96
C ARG A 60 63.85 32.20 81.54
N GLN A 61 64.70 32.23 80.53
CA GLN A 61 64.28 32.24 79.12
C GLN A 61 63.52 30.96 78.77
N LEU A 62 64.08 29.78 79.06
CA LEU A 62 63.40 28.49 78.83
C LEU A 62 62.06 28.39 79.57
N ARG A 63 61.93 28.96 80.77
CA ARG A 63 60.66 29.03 81.49
C ARG A 63 59.63 29.93 80.80
N ASN A 64 60.07 31.01 80.16
CA ASN A 64 59.19 31.88 79.38
C ASN A 64 58.79 31.20 78.07
N ASP A 65 59.73 30.63 77.34
CA ASP A 65 59.47 29.91 76.09
C ASP A 65 58.49 28.75 76.32
N LEU A 66 58.68 27.97 77.40
CA LEU A 66 57.77 26.91 77.79
C LEU A 66 56.37 27.44 78.15
N ARG A 67 56.27 28.65 78.70
CA ARG A 67 54.98 29.27 79.02
C ARG A 67 54.27 29.72 77.75
N GLU A 68 54.99 30.36 76.83
CA GLU A 68 54.46 30.80 75.54
C GLU A 68 54.03 29.61 74.69
N GLU A 69 54.86 28.56 74.58
CA GLU A 69 54.51 27.35 73.82
C GLU A 69 53.26 26.65 74.38
N LYS A 70 53.08 26.64 75.71
CA LYS A 70 51.85 26.13 76.34
C LYS A 70 50.62 26.97 75.98
N LEU A 71 50.72 28.29 76.01
CA LEU A 71 49.62 29.18 75.63
C LEU A 71 49.27 29.00 74.16
N ASP A 72 50.25 29.01 73.28
CA ASP A 72 50.10 28.75 71.84
C ASP A 72 49.44 27.41 71.57
N HIS A 73 49.87 26.36 72.28
CA HIS A 73 49.30 25.03 72.15
C HIS A 73 47.83 25.02 72.59
N GLU A 74 47.50 25.65 73.72
CA GLU A 74 46.13 25.77 74.19
C GLU A 74 45.23 26.52 73.20
N GLU A 75 45.72 27.60 72.60
CA GLU A 75 44.99 28.36 71.58
C GLU A 75 44.75 27.53 70.32
N LYS A 76 45.78 26.88 69.78
CA LYS A 76 45.65 25.97 68.62
C LYS A 76 44.69 24.82 68.92
N MET A 77 44.71 24.29 70.15
CA MET A 77 43.77 23.23 70.57
C MET A 77 42.34 23.75 70.69
N LYS A 78 42.13 24.98 71.18
CA LYS A 78 40.80 25.61 71.20
C LYS A 78 40.29 25.84 69.77
N GLU A 79 41.14 26.33 68.87
CA GLU A 79 40.78 26.55 67.47
C GLU A 79 40.43 25.24 66.74
N LYS A 80 41.27 24.21 66.88
CA LYS A 80 40.98 22.87 66.34
C LYS A 80 39.68 22.29 66.90
N LYS A 81 39.42 22.46 68.20
CA LYS A 81 38.15 22.03 68.82
C LYS A 81 36.95 22.77 68.22
N LYS A 82 37.05 24.09 68.02
CA LYS A 82 35.99 24.87 67.35
C LYS A 82 35.75 24.38 65.91
N GLY A 83 36.82 24.16 65.14
CA GLY A 83 36.73 23.60 63.79
C GLY A 83 36.07 22.22 63.77
N LEU A 84 36.42 21.35 64.72
CA LEU A 84 35.85 20.01 64.83
C LEU A 84 34.35 20.03 65.17
N VAL A 85 33.89 20.99 65.98
CA VAL A 85 32.46 21.19 66.25
C VAL A 85 31.72 21.66 64.99
N ALA A 86 32.26 22.66 64.29
CA ALA A 86 31.65 23.16 63.05
C ALA A 86 31.56 22.06 61.96
N LEU A 87 32.62 21.28 61.78
CA LEU A 87 32.64 20.14 60.85
C LEU A 87 31.61 19.06 61.24
N LYS A 88 31.44 18.79 62.55
CA LYS A 88 30.41 17.85 63.02
C LYS A 88 28.99 18.35 62.72
N GLU A 89 28.73 19.64 62.89
CA GLU A 89 27.44 20.25 62.57
C GLU A 89 27.17 20.19 61.07
N GLN A 90 28.13 20.57 60.24
CA GLN A 90 28.03 20.46 58.77
C GLN A 90 27.78 19.02 58.31
N LEU A 91 28.47 18.06 58.92
CA LEU A 91 28.26 16.65 58.59
C LEU A 91 26.86 16.17 58.99
N LYS A 92 26.33 16.68 60.11
CA LYS A 92 24.96 16.36 60.55
C LYS A 92 23.93 16.98 59.60
N THR A 93 24.08 18.24 59.20
CA THR A 93 23.16 18.89 58.26
C THR A 93 23.17 18.18 56.91
N LEU A 94 24.35 17.93 56.33
CA LEU A 94 24.48 17.20 55.07
C LEU A 94 23.84 15.81 55.12
N LYS A 95 23.98 15.09 56.24
CA LYS A 95 23.31 13.78 56.42
C LYS A 95 21.79 13.91 56.45
N MET A 96 21.27 14.92 57.15
CA MET A 96 19.82 15.15 57.20
C MET A 96 19.29 15.55 55.81
N ASP A 97 19.95 16.48 55.13
CA ASP A 97 19.56 16.94 53.80
C ASP A 97 19.61 15.81 52.77
N THR A 98 20.69 15.01 52.78
CA THR A 98 20.82 13.87 51.87
C THR A 98 19.74 12.82 52.14
N ALA A 99 19.45 12.52 53.41
CA ALA A 99 18.42 11.55 53.76
C ALA A 99 17.02 12.02 53.33
N VAL A 100 16.73 13.32 53.50
CA VAL A 100 15.47 13.93 53.07
C VAL A 100 15.37 13.92 51.55
N SER A 101 16.39 14.41 50.84
CA SER A 101 16.46 14.44 49.38
C SER A 101 16.27 13.04 48.78
N THR A 102 16.96 12.03 49.32
CA THR A 102 16.85 10.63 48.87
C THR A 102 15.42 10.11 49.02
N ARG A 103 14.74 10.43 50.13
CA ARG A 103 13.33 10.03 50.34
C ARG A 103 12.39 10.72 49.36
N TYR A 104 12.61 12.00 49.08
CA TYR A 104 11.81 12.73 48.10
C TYR A 104 12.00 12.17 46.68
N LEU A 105 13.24 12.02 46.23
CA LEU A 105 13.59 11.42 44.95
C LEU A 105 13.00 10.02 44.80
N SER A 106 13.09 9.19 45.84
CA SER A 106 12.49 7.84 45.82
C SER A 106 10.97 7.92 45.64
N LYS A 107 10.27 8.77 46.39
CA LYS A 107 8.81 8.94 46.26
C LYS A 107 8.41 9.48 44.88
N GLU A 108 9.12 10.48 44.39
CA GLU A 108 8.90 11.07 43.08
C GLU A 108 9.07 10.03 41.96
N LEU A 109 10.17 9.26 42.01
CA LEU A 109 10.43 8.19 41.06
C LEU A 109 9.36 7.09 41.12
N THR A 110 8.91 6.70 42.30
CA THR A 110 7.82 5.71 42.44
C THR A 110 6.50 6.23 41.87
N ALA A 111 6.15 7.50 42.13
CA ALA A 111 4.93 8.11 41.63
C ALA A 111 4.96 8.26 40.10
N ALA A 112 6.10 8.67 39.54
CA ALA A 112 6.31 8.74 38.09
C ALA A 112 6.16 7.37 37.42
N ASN A 113 6.80 6.34 37.97
CA ASN A 113 6.69 4.97 37.46
C ASN A 113 5.25 4.43 37.55
N GLU A 114 4.54 4.70 38.65
CA GLU A 114 3.15 4.28 38.77
C GLU A 114 2.24 4.99 37.77
N HIS A 115 2.44 6.30 37.57
CA HIS A 115 1.71 7.07 36.58
C HIS A 115 1.94 6.52 35.16
N GLU A 116 3.21 6.31 34.80
CA GLU A 116 3.59 5.77 33.51
C GLU A 116 3.00 4.38 33.28
N ARG A 117 3.08 3.49 34.27
CA ARG A 117 2.46 2.16 34.20
C ARG A 117 0.94 2.22 34.00
N ARG A 118 0.25 3.16 34.68
CA ARG A 118 -1.20 3.33 34.51
C ARG A 118 -1.51 3.82 33.09
N LEU A 119 -0.76 4.80 32.59
CA LEU A 119 -0.93 5.34 31.24
C LEU A 119 -0.68 4.28 30.16
N GLN A 120 0.41 3.52 30.29
CA GLN A 120 0.72 2.42 29.38
C GLN A 120 -0.37 1.34 29.41
N ARG A 121 -0.90 1.02 30.59
CA ARG A 121 -2.01 0.06 30.73
C ARG A 121 -3.29 0.56 30.05
N THR A 122 -3.64 1.82 30.20
CA THR A 122 -4.83 2.39 29.52
C THR A 122 -4.64 2.38 28.00
N GLN A 123 -3.48 2.81 27.52
CA GLN A 123 -3.15 2.79 26.09
C GLN A 123 -3.21 1.37 25.51
N LEU A 124 -2.66 0.38 26.22
CA LEU A 124 -2.70 -1.02 25.81
C LEU A 124 -4.13 -1.57 25.80
N GLN A 125 -4.97 -1.18 26.78
CA GLN A 125 -6.38 -1.56 26.78
C GLN A 125 -7.15 -0.95 25.61
N ASP A 126 -6.88 0.30 25.25
CA ASP A 126 -7.53 0.96 24.13
C ASP A 126 -7.09 0.35 22.79
N LEU A 127 -5.79 0.10 22.62
CA LEU A 127 -5.28 -0.65 21.46
C LEU A 127 -5.88 -2.05 21.33
N LEU A 128 -6.09 -2.77 22.43
CA LEU A 128 -6.76 -4.07 22.41
C LEU A 128 -8.23 -3.97 21.99
N LYS A 129 -8.94 -2.91 22.40
CA LYS A 129 -10.32 -2.66 21.93
C LYS A 129 -10.33 -2.36 20.44
N GLU A 130 -9.44 -1.50 19.97
CA GLU A 130 -9.30 -1.17 18.54
C GLU A 130 -8.98 -2.42 17.71
N LEU A 131 -8.04 -3.25 18.17
CA LEU A 131 -7.73 -4.54 17.53
C LEU A 131 -8.99 -5.42 17.44
N GLY A 132 -9.76 -5.51 18.51
CA GLY A 132 -11.03 -6.26 18.53
C GLY A 132 -12.05 -5.72 17.54
N LEU A 133 -12.21 -4.40 17.45
CA LEU A 133 -13.11 -3.75 16.49
C LEU A 133 -12.69 -4.00 15.04
N VAL A 134 -11.39 -3.85 14.74
CA VAL A 134 -10.85 -4.10 13.40
C VAL A 134 -11.02 -5.57 13.03
N GLN A 135 -10.78 -6.49 13.96
CA GLN A 135 -11.00 -7.92 13.72
C GLN A 135 -12.48 -8.22 13.41
N GLN A 136 -13.41 -7.62 14.15
CA GLN A 136 -14.85 -7.74 13.88
C GLN A 136 -15.21 -7.19 12.50
N GLN A 137 -14.65 -6.04 12.10
CA GLN A 137 -14.86 -5.46 10.77
C GLN A 137 -14.36 -6.40 9.67
N ILE A 138 -13.16 -6.96 9.83
CA ILE A 138 -12.59 -7.94 8.90
C ILE A 138 -13.50 -9.16 8.77
N ASP A 139 -14.03 -9.68 9.87
CA ASP A 139 -14.89 -10.86 9.84
C ASP A 139 -16.24 -10.57 9.17
N ILE A 140 -16.81 -9.38 9.40
CA ILE A 140 -18.01 -8.90 8.69
C ILE A 140 -17.73 -8.76 7.19
N GLU A 141 -16.63 -8.10 6.81
CA GLU A 141 -16.25 -7.91 5.41
C GLU A 141 -16.02 -9.25 4.70
N LYS A 142 -15.36 -10.22 5.36
CA LYS A 142 -15.20 -11.58 4.82
C LYS A 142 -16.54 -12.26 4.60
N ALA A 143 -17.47 -12.15 5.55
CA ALA A 143 -18.81 -12.73 5.43
C ALA A 143 -19.60 -12.10 4.29
N VAL A 144 -19.59 -10.76 4.19
CA VAL A 144 -20.26 -10.01 3.10
C VAL A 144 -19.64 -10.35 1.75
N HIS A 145 -18.31 -10.41 1.67
CA HIS A 145 -17.63 -10.78 0.44
C HIS A 145 -17.97 -12.22 0.00
N ALA A 146 -18.05 -13.16 0.95
CA ALA A 146 -18.45 -14.54 0.66
C ALA A 146 -19.87 -14.61 0.08
N THR A 147 -20.84 -13.93 0.72
CA THR A 147 -22.23 -13.93 0.23
C THR A 147 -22.37 -13.21 -1.11
N GLN A 148 -21.65 -12.11 -1.32
CA GLN A 148 -21.63 -11.40 -2.61
C GLN A 148 -21.00 -12.27 -3.71
N ALA A 149 -19.91 -12.98 -3.41
CA ALA A 149 -19.28 -13.89 -4.37
C ALA A 149 -20.20 -15.07 -4.73
N GLU A 150 -20.92 -15.63 -3.77
CA GLU A 150 -21.93 -16.67 -4.02
C GLU A 150 -23.09 -16.15 -4.87
N PHE A 151 -23.62 -14.97 -4.55
CA PHE A 151 -24.67 -14.32 -5.33
C PHE A 151 -24.24 -14.08 -6.79
N LEU A 152 -23.04 -13.54 -7.00
CA LEU A 152 -22.49 -13.33 -8.34
C LEU A 152 -22.28 -14.66 -9.09
N ARG A 153 -21.83 -15.72 -8.41
CA ARG A 153 -21.73 -17.06 -9.01
C ARG A 153 -23.10 -17.59 -9.45
N GLN A 154 -24.14 -17.40 -8.64
CA GLN A 154 -25.50 -17.83 -8.98
C GLN A 154 -26.02 -17.07 -10.21
N ILE A 155 -25.81 -15.74 -10.27
CA ILE A 155 -26.19 -14.95 -11.44
C ILE A 155 -25.42 -15.41 -12.69
N ALA A 156 -24.11 -15.59 -12.57
CA ALA A 156 -23.29 -16.05 -13.69
C ALA A 156 -23.74 -17.41 -14.21
N ALA A 157 -24.05 -18.35 -13.30
CA ALA A 157 -24.59 -19.66 -13.66
C ALA A 157 -25.94 -19.55 -14.37
N LYS A 158 -26.86 -18.71 -13.87
CA LYS A 158 -28.17 -18.48 -14.51
C LYS A 158 -28.02 -17.84 -15.90
N MET A 159 -27.15 -16.85 -16.03
CA MET A 159 -26.89 -16.21 -17.33
C MET A 159 -26.28 -17.19 -18.33
N GLN A 160 -25.42 -18.09 -17.86
CA GLN A 160 -24.87 -19.16 -18.68
C GLN A 160 -25.96 -20.14 -19.13
N GLU A 161 -26.84 -20.55 -18.23
CA GLU A 161 -27.99 -21.42 -18.55
C GLU A 161 -28.93 -20.74 -19.55
N ASP A 162 -29.29 -19.48 -19.32
CA ASP A 162 -30.12 -18.69 -20.23
C ASP A 162 -29.45 -18.60 -21.62
N SER A 163 -28.13 -18.34 -21.67
CA SER A 163 -27.38 -18.28 -22.93
C SER A 163 -27.39 -19.61 -23.68
N VAL A 164 -27.22 -20.74 -22.98
CA VAL A 164 -27.30 -22.07 -23.59
C VAL A 164 -28.72 -22.36 -24.08
N SER A 165 -29.74 -21.99 -23.30
CA SER A 165 -31.14 -22.18 -23.70
C SER A 165 -31.49 -21.38 -24.96
N TRP A 166 -31.03 -20.13 -25.07
CA TRP A 166 -31.26 -19.30 -26.24
C TRP A 166 -30.51 -19.81 -27.47
N ALA A 167 -29.28 -20.30 -27.30
CA ALA A 167 -28.54 -20.93 -28.38
C ALA A 167 -29.27 -22.18 -28.90
N SER A 168 -29.71 -23.08 -27.99
CA SER A 168 -30.48 -24.27 -28.36
C SER A 168 -31.77 -23.93 -29.10
N ARG A 169 -32.54 -22.95 -28.60
CA ARG A 169 -33.78 -22.51 -29.24
C ARG A 169 -33.54 -21.90 -30.61
N HIS A 170 -32.48 -21.11 -30.75
CA HIS A 170 -32.09 -20.53 -32.02
C HIS A 170 -31.70 -21.61 -33.04
N ASP A 171 -30.93 -22.62 -32.63
CA ASP A 171 -30.55 -23.73 -33.49
C ASP A 171 -31.77 -24.58 -33.90
N GLU A 172 -32.72 -24.82 -32.98
CA GLU A 172 -33.99 -25.47 -33.28
C GLU A 172 -34.85 -24.68 -34.27
N ASP A 173 -34.99 -23.37 -34.06
CA ASP A 173 -35.72 -22.48 -34.96
C ASP A 173 -35.07 -22.42 -36.35
N LEU A 174 -33.73 -22.34 -36.41
CA LEU A 174 -33.00 -22.40 -37.68
C LEU A 174 -33.24 -23.72 -38.40
N ALA A 175 -33.11 -24.86 -37.72
CA ALA A 175 -33.35 -26.17 -38.31
C ALA A 175 -34.80 -26.32 -38.81
N ALA A 176 -35.78 -25.78 -38.08
CA ALA A 176 -37.17 -25.74 -38.51
C ALA A 176 -37.35 -24.90 -39.78
N ARG A 177 -36.75 -23.71 -39.83
CA ARG A 177 -36.81 -22.83 -41.01
C ARG A 177 -36.09 -23.40 -42.22
N GLU A 178 -34.95 -24.04 -42.03
CA GLU A 178 -34.23 -24.74 -43.10
C GLU A 178 -35.09 -25.85 -43.68
N LYS A 179 -35.75 -26.65 -42.83
CA LYS A 179 -36.68 -27.69 -43.26
C LYS A 179 -37.89 -27.14 -44.01
N GLU A 180 -38.49 -26.05 -43.53
CA GLU A 180 -39.59 -25.36 -44.24
C GLU A 180 -39.13 -24.85 -45.62
N LEU A 181 -37.94 -24.24 -45.70
CA LEU A 181 -37.36 -23.77 -46.96
C LEU A 181 -37.10 -24.93 -47.92
N GLU A 182 -36.58 -26.06 -47.45
CA GLU A 182 -36.39 -27.26 -48.26
C GLU A 182 -37.72 -27.81 -48.79
N MET A 183 -38.74 -27.91 -47.93
CA MET A 183 -40.09 -28.32 -48.33
C MET A 183 -40.67 -27.38 -49.39
N LEU A 184 -40.53 -26.07 -49.21
CA LEU A 184 -41.03 -25.07 -50.16
C LEU A 184 -40.28 -25.13 -51.50
N LYS A 185 -38.95 -25.34 -51.48
CA LYS A 185 -38.14 -25.58 -52.68
C LYS A 185 -38.59 -26.84 -53.42
N GLN A 186 -38.87 -27.92 -52.69
CA GLN A 186 -39.38 -29.16 -53.28
C GLN A 186 -40.77 -28.97 -53.90
N GLN A 187 -41.67 -28.25 -53.21
CA GLN A 187 -42.99 -27.91 -53.73
C GLN A 187 -42.88 -27.05 -55.00
N HIS A 188 -42.11 -25.96 -54.96
CA HIS A 188 -41.87 -25.13 -56.14
C HIS A 188 -41.30 -25.95 -57.30
N ALA A 189 -40.33 -26.84 -57.05
CA ALA A 189 -39.77 -27.69 -58.11
C ALA A 189 -40.82 -28.61 -58.74
N ARG A 190 -41.75 -29.16 -57.94
CA ARG A 190 -42.89 -29.96 -58.42
C ARG A 190 -43.86 -29.11 -59.23
N ASP A 191 -44.29 -27.98 -58.68
CA ASP A 191 -45.25 -27.07 -59.33
C ASP A 191 -44.71 -26.55 -60.67
N LEU A 192 -43.40 -26.23 -60.72
CA LEU A 192 -42.73 -25.81 -61.95
C LEU A 192 -42.73 -26.92 -63.01
N LEU A 193 -42.58 -28.18 -62.60
CA LEU A 193 -42.62 -29.32 -63.50
C LEU A 193 -44.03 -29.57 -64.01
N GLU A 194 -45.05 -29.44 -63.15
CA GLU A 194 -46.46 -29.52 -63.54
C GLU A 194 -46.87 -28.39 -64.49
N LEU A 195 -46.43 -27.16 -64.23
CA LEU A 195 -46.65 -26.02 -65.11
C LEU A 195 -46.03 -26.26 -66.49
N LYS A 196 -44.77 -26.71 -66.55
CA LYS A 196 -44.12 -27.05 -67.82
C LYS A 196 -44.89 -28.11 -68.60
N LYS A 197 -45.37 -29.17 -67.94
CA LYS A 197 -46.21 -30.20 -68.56
C LYS A 197 -47.53 -29.62 -69.09
N ALA A 198 -48.17 -28.72 -68.33
CA ALA A 198 -49.41 -28.06 -68.74
C ALA A 198 -49.18 -27.14 -69.93
N GLU A 199 -48.09 -26.37 -69.94
CA GLU A 199 -47.67 -25.53 -71.07
C GLU A 199 -47.39 -26.35 -72.33
N GLU A 200 -46.71 -27.50 -72.20
CA GLU A 200 -46.47 -28.43 -73.31
C GLU A 200 -47.79 -28.98 -73.87
N LYS A 201 -48.71 -29.43 -73.01
CA LYS A 201 -50.05 -29.88 -73.42
C LYS A 201 -50.81 -28.77 -74.14
N PHE A 202 -50.81 -27.56 -73.59
CA PHE A 202 -51.48 -26.41 -74.20
C PHE A 202 -50.88 -26.06 -75.55
N LYS A 203 -49.55 -26.09 -75.70
CA LYS A 203 -48.87 -25.89 -77.00
C LYS A 203 -49.27 -26.96 -78.02
N MET A 204 -49.34 -28.23 -77.60
CA MET A 204 -49.79 -29.34 -78.44
C MET A 204 -51.26 -29.19 -78.85
N GLU A 205 -52.14 -28.83 -77.91
CA GLU A 205 -53.56 -28.56 -78.20
C GLU A 205 -53.74 -27.37 -79.13
N GLN A 206 -52.98 -26.28 -78.94
CA GLN A 206 -52.99 -25.16 -79.87
C GLN A 206 -52.48 -25.55 -81.26
N ALA A 207 -51.42 -26.35 -81.35
CA ALA A 207 -50.92 -26.84 -82.63
C ALA A 207 -51.98 -27.72 -83.32
N LEU A 208 -52.63 -28.62 -82.60
CA LEU A 208 -53.72 -29.45 -83.10
C LEU A 208 -54.93 -28.60 -83.53
N LYS A 209 -55.28 -27.56 -82.77
CA LYS A 209 -56.37 -26.64 -83.12
C LYS A 209 -56.04 -25.87 -84.41
N ARG A 210 -54.82 -25.35 -84.55
CA ARG A 210 -54.35 -24.72 -85.79
C ARG A 210 -54.38 -25.71 -86.96
N GLU A 211 -53.94 -26.95 -86.76
CA GLU A 211 -53.99 -27.99 -87.80
C GLU A 211 -55.44 -28.31 -88.21
N ARG A 212 -56.37 -28.40 -87.24
CA ARG A 212 -57.81 -28.58 -87.52
C ARG A 212 -58.41 -27.39 -88.25
N GLU A 213 -58.06 -26.17 -87.86
CA GLU A 213 -58.49 -24.95 -88.54
C GLU A 213 -57.96 -24.91 -89.99
N LEU A 214 -56.69 -25.25 -90.21
CA LEU A 214 -56.08 -25.36 -91.54
C LEU A 214 -56.77 -26.43 -92.40
N LYS A 215 -57.01 -27.62 -91.86
CA LYS A 215 -57.75 -28.68 -92.58
C LYS A 215 -59.18 -28.25 -92.91
N ALA A 216 -59.86 -27.58 -91.98
CA ALA A 216 -61.21 -27.06 -92.21
C ALA A 216 -61.22 -25.95 -93.28
N THR A 217 -60.19 -25.09 -93.33
CA THR A 217 -60.06 -24.10 -94.42
C THR A 217 -59.77 -24.77 -95.76
N GLU A 218 -58.87 -25.76 -95.80
CA GLU A 218 -58.58 -26.53 -97.02
C GLU A 218 -59.81 -27.30 -97.52
N GLU A 219 -60.60 -27.89 -96.63
CA GLU A 219 -61.85 -28.58 -96.98
C GLU A 219 -62.90 -27.61 -97.51
N ARG A 220 -63.02 -26.41 -96.92
CA ARG A 220 -63.90 -25.35 -97.45
C ARG A 220 -63.46 -24.89 -98.83
N GLU A 221 -62.18 -24.62 -99.04
CA GLU A 221 -61.65 -24.24 -100.36
C GLU A 221 -61.87 -25.35 -101.41
N ARG A 222 -61.71 -26.63 -101.02
CA ARG A 222 -62.01 -27.77 -101.90
C ARG A 222 -63.50 -27.84 -102.23
N ALA A 223 -64.38 -27.69 -101.25
CA ALA A 223 -65.84 -27.68 -101.47
C ALA A 223 -66.25 -26.52 -102.39
N GLU A 224 -65.74 -25.31 -102.15
CA GLU A 224 -65.98 -24.14 -103.02
C GLU A 224 -65.48 -24.38 -104.46
N PHE A 225 -64.33 -25.03 -104.61
CA PHE A 225 -63.80 -25.39 -105.94
C PHE A 225 -64.66 -26.46 -106.64
N GLU A 226 -65.16 -27.45 -105.90
CA GLU A 226 -66.08 -28.46 -106.44
C GLU A 226 -67.44 -27.85 -106.83
N ASP A 227 -68.03 -27.01 -105.98
CA ASP A 227 -69.26 -26.27 -106.28
C ASP A 227 -69.10 -25.41 -107.54
N MET A 228 -67.95 -24.73 -107.69
CA MET A 228 -67.64 -23.95 -108.89
C MET A 228 -67.51 -24.85 -110.14
N ARG A 229 -66.93 -26.04 -109.99
CA ARG A 229 -66.81 -27.03 -111.06
C ARG A 229 -68.18 -27.61 -111.45
N GLU A 230 -69.04 -27.88 -110.48
CA GLU A 230 -70.41 -28.34 -110.71
C GLU A 230 -71.26 -27.25 -111.37
N ALA A 231 -71.14 -26.00 -110.91
CA ALA A 231 -71.78 -24.86 -111.55
C ALA A 231 -71.38 -24.75 -113.03
N ARG A 232 -70.09 -24.92 -113.36
CA ARG A 232 -69.61 -24.97 -114.76
C ARG A 232 -70.22 -26.15 -115.54
N ARG A 233 -70.34 -27.33 -114.95
CA ARG A 233 -70.97 -28.50 -115.58
C ARG A 233 -72.45 -28.27 -115.85
N VAL A 234 -73.18 -27.70 -114.90
CA VAL A 234 -74.59 -27.32 -115.06
C VAL A 234 -74.73 -26.30 -116.17
N GLN A 235 -73.86 -25.28 -116.21
CA GLN A 235 -73.86 -24.28 -117.28
C GLN A 235 -73.63 -24.91 -118.67
N ALA A 236 -72.66 -25.83 -118.79
CA ALA A 236 -72.43 -26.58 -120.01
C ALA A 236 -73.64 -27.45 -120.41
N ALA A 237 -74.26 -28.13 -119.44
CA ALA A 237 -75.46 -28.93 -119.66
C ALA A 237 -76.64 -28.06 -120.14
N ILE A 238 -76.83 -26.86 -119.59
CA ILE A 238 -77.85 -25.89 -120.03
C ILE A 238 -77.61 -25.47 -121.49
N ILE A 239 -76.37 -25.20 -121.88
CA ILE A 239 -76.02 -24.84 -123.27
C ILE A 239 -76.36 -25.99 -124.22
N ILE A 240 -75.97 -27.23 -123.88
CA ILE A 240 -76.27 -28.43 -124.67
C ILE A 240 -77.80 -28.64 -124.78
N GLN A 241 -78.53 -28.52 -123.67
CA GLN A 241 -79.98 -28.66 -123.65
C GLN A 241 -80.69 -27.57 -124.46
N ALA A 242 -80.22 -26.32 -124.40
CA ALA A 242 -80.73 -25.22 -125.20
C ALA A 242 -80.51 -25.46 -126.70
N TRP A 243 -79.32 -25.95 -127.07
CA TRP A 243 -79.00 -26.32 -128.45
C TRP A 243 -79.89 -27.46 -128.98
N TRP A 244 -80.10 -28.51 -128.17
CA TRP A 244 -80.96 -29.64 -128.52
C TRP A 244 -82.45 -29.27 -128.60
N ARG A 245 -82.95 -28.42 -127.70
CA ARG A 245 -84.32 -27.87 -127.77
C ARG A 245 -84.50 -27.03 -129.03
N GLY A 246 -83.52 -26.21 -129.39
CA GLY A 246 -83.51 -25.47 -130.66
C GLY A 246 -83.52 -26.39 -131.89
N TYR A 247 -82.77 -27.49 -131.86
CA TYR A 247 -82.79 -28.51 -132.93
C TYR A 247 -84.16 -29.20 -133.05
N ARG A 248 -84.80 -29.58 -131.93
CA ARG A 248 -86.14 -30.20 -131.92
C ARG A 248 -87.22 -29.30 -132.50
N VAL A 249 -87.22 -28.00 -132.19
CA VAL A 249 -88.20 -27.04 -132.74
C VAL A 249 -88.03 -26.90 -134.26
N ARG A 250 -86.79 -26.85 -134.77
CA ARG A 250 -86.51 -26.82 -136.21
C ARG A 250 -86.92 -28.12 -136.93
N LYS A 251 -86.88 -29.26 -136.25
CA LYS A 251 -87.30 -30.57 -136.80
C LYS A 251 -88.81 -30.77 -136.84
N ALA A 252 -89.59 -30.11 -135.98
CA ALA A 252 -91.05 -30.27 -135.91
C ALA A 252 -91.85 -29.46 -136.95
N LEU A 253 -91.23 -28.49 -137.64
CA LEU A 253 -91.90 -27.64 -138.64
C LEU A 253 -91.84 -28.21 -140.08
N ALA A 254 -91.24 -29.39 -140.32
CA ALA A 254 -90.85 -29.83 -141.67
C ALA A 254 -91.50 -31.12 -142.22
N GLY A 255 -92.64 -31.64 -141.72
CA GLY A 255 -93.21 -32.89 -142.31
C GLY A 255 -94.66 -33.30 -142.02
N SER A 256 -95.55 -33.00 -143.00
CA SER A 256 -96.79 -33.73 -143.42
C SER A 256 -98.13 -33.54 -142.64
N GLY A 257 -99.29 -33.27 -143.26
CA GLY A 257 -99.66 -33.08 -144.69
C GLY A 257 -101.18 -33.19 -144.98
N LYS A 258 -101.64 -32.70 -146.16
CA LYS A 258 -102.90 -33.03 -146.90
C LYS A 258 -104.30 -32.54 -146.40
N LYS A 259 -105.07 -31.97 -147.38
CA LYS A 259 -106.53 -31.69 -147.55
C LYS A 259 -107.16 -30.56 -146.71
N THR A 260 -107.46 -29.31 -147.10
CA THR A 260 -107.98 -28.54 -148.29
C THR A 260 -109.51 -28.54 -148.55
N LYS A 261 -110.25 -27.57 -147.97
CA LYS A 261 -111.17 -26.62 -148.68
C LYS A 261 -111.95 -25.67 -147.73
N LYS A 262 -111.85 -24.36 -148.06
CA LYS A 262 -112.88 -23.28 -148.09
C LYS A 262 -113.85 -23.06 -146.91
N VAL A 263 -113.79 -21.87 -146.28
CA VAL A 263 -114.80 -20.78 -146.37
C VAL A 263 -114.08 -19.42 -146.17
N SER A 264 -114.34 -18.46 -147.05
CA SER A 264 -113.74 -17.13 -147.11
C SER A 264 -114.65 -16.06 -146.46
N LYS A 265 -114.04 -15.01 -145.88
CA LYS A 265 -114.56 -13.63 -145.63
C LYS A 265 -114.84 -13.24 -144.16
N LYS A 266 -114.38 -12.02 -143.80
CA LYS A 266 -114.79 -11.10 -142.69
C LYS A 266 -114.26 -11.43 -141.26
N LYS A 267 -113.93 -10.50 -140.36
CA LYS A 267 -114.10 -9.03 -140.23
C LYS A 267 -113.32 -8.57 -138.96
N LYS A 268 -112.84 -7.32 -138.96
CA LYS A 268 -112.45 -6.47 -137.81
C LYS A 268 -111.32 -6.95 -136.89
#